data_AF-A0A9W9ZV54-F1
#
_entry.id   AF-A0A9W9ZV54-F1
#
_cell.length_a   1.000
_cell.length_b   1.000
_cell.length_c   1.000
_cell.angle_alpha   90.00
_cell.angle_beta   90.00
_cell.angle_gamma   90.00
#
_symmetry.space_group_name_H-M   'P 1'
#
loop_
_entity.id
_entity.type
_entity.pdbx_description
1 polymer ?
#
loop_
_entity_poly.entity_id
_entity_poly.type
_entity_poly.pdbx_seq_one_letter_code
_entity_poly.pdbx_strand_id
1 'polypeptide(L)'
;MRTPGTHTNGLAMPKGKGGFQAARVPAIKEEAKQCDFPWRDLFDAPLLDWLETFSRAHNTVKEIMFAAILPTVSALLGPNTCVKVFETYEEPVNIFLVCLAEPKAGKSQSMRLGCTEPLITFVEKEFKQNFWFSRLLQVE
;
A
#
# COMPACT_ATOMS: atom_id res chain seq x y z
N MET A 1 -23.34 55.52 30.63
CA MET A 1 -23.95 54.17 30.75
C MET A 1 -24.42 53.73 29.37
N ARG A 2 -24.13 52.45 29.05
CA ARG A 2 -24.32 51.69 27.80
C ARG A 2 -23.18 51.76 26.77
N THR A 3 -22.89 50.58 26.25
CA THR A 3 -21.63 49.99 25.80
C THR A 3 -21.51 49.93 24.26
N PRO A 4 -20.30 49.66 23.72
CA PRO A 4 -20.03 49.62 22.30
C PRO A 4 -20.32 48.24 21.67
N GLY A 5 -20.83 48.25 20.42
CA GLY A 5 -21.05 47.06 19.60
C GLY A 5 -20.03 46.94 18.47
N THR A 6 -19.10 46.00 18.65
CA THR A 6 -18.45 45.12 17.65
C THR A 6 -18.49 45.48 16.16
N HIS A 7 -17.30 45.76 15.59
CA HIS A 7 -16.91 45.30 14.25
C HIS A 7 -15.47 44.77 14.30
N THR A 8 -15.30 43.51 14.68
CA THR A 8 -14.07 42.76 14.40
C THR A 8 -14.17 42.25 12.98
N ASN A 9 -13.49 42.92 12.04
CA ASN A 9 -13.25 42.38 10.72
C ASN A 9 -12.29 41.19 10.87
N GLY A 10 -12.88 40.00 11.03
CA GLY A 10 -12.17 38.75 10.95
C GLY A 10 -11.54 38.63 9.57
N LEU A 11 -10.21 38.57 9.53
CA LEU A 11 -9.45 38.03 8.42
C LEU A 11 -9.95 36.61 8.15
N ALA A 12 -10.86 36.49 7.18
CA ALA A 12 -11.25 35.21 6.62
C ALA A 12 -10.06 34.66 5.84
N MET A 13 -9.22 33.88 6.52
CA MET A 13 -8.32 32.93 5.88
C MET A 13 -9.12 32.12 4.86
N PRO A 14 -8.69 32.00 3.59
CA PRO A 14 -9.31 31.05 2.69
C PRO A 14 -9.11 29.68 3.31
N LYS A 15 -10.21 29.08 3.78
CA LYS A 15 -10.28 27.64 4.08
C LYS A 15 -10.13 26.93 2.74
N GLY A 16 -8.91 26.86 2.25
CA GLY A 16 -8.49 25.91 1.22
C GLY A 16 -8.64 24.53 1.81
N LYS A 17 -9.88 24.03 1.82
CA LYS A 17 -10.14 22.60 1.87
C LYS A 17 -9.57 22.05 0.57
N GLY A 18 -8.27 21.77 0.55
CA GLY A 18 -7.66 20.78 -0.34
C GLY A 18 -8.17 19.39 0.05
N GLY A 19 -9.49 19.23 0.09
CA GLY A 19 -10.11 17.93 0.13
C GLY A 19 -9.91 17.34 -1.26
N PHE A 20 -9.41 16.11 -1.30
CA PHE A 20 -9.50 15.25 -2.47
C PHE A 20 -10.93 15.40 -3.03
N GLN A 21 -11.10 16.13 -4.14
CA GLN A 21 -12.44 16.44 -4.61
C GLN A 21 -13.06 15.12 -5.06
N ALA A 22 -14.09 14.65 -4.35
CA ALA A 22 -14.85 13.45 -4.73
C ALA A 22 -15.32 13.51 -6.19
N ALA A 23 -15.49 14.72 -6.73
CA ALA A 23 -15.78 15.01 -8.13
C ALA A 23 -14.70 14.53 -9.14
N ARG A 24 -13.44 14.36 -8.72
CA ARG A 24 -12.37 13.85 -9.60
C ARG A 24 -12.30 12.32 -9.66
N VAL A 25 -12.91 11.62 -8.71
CA VAL A 25 -12.86 10.14 -8.65
C VAL A 25 -13.43 9.48 -9.92
N PRO A 26 -14.56 9.94 -10.51
CA PRO A 26 -15.04 9.37 -11.77
C PRO A 26 -14.07 9.58 -12.94
N ALA A 27 -13.45 10.76 -13.06
CA ALA A 27 -12.48 11.04 -14.11
C ALA A 27 -11.22 10.16 -13.98
N ILE A 28 -10.71 10.01 -12.76
CA ILE A 28 -9.57 9.12 -12.47
C ILE A 28 -9.91 7.67 -12.78
N LYS A 29 -11.14 7.23 -12.50
CA LYS A 29 -11.60 5.88 -12.86
C LYS A 29 -11.59 5.66 -14.37
N GLU A 30 -12.02 6.63 -15.18
CA GLU A 30 -11.99 6.50 -16.63
C GLU A 30 -10.57 6.51 -17.19
N GLU A 31 -9.69 7.37 -16.67
CA GLU A 31 -8.28 7.41 -17.05
C GLU A 31 -7.57 6.09 -16.68
N ALA A 32 -7.82 5.55 -15.50
CA ALA A 32 -7.23 4.28 -15.05
C ALA A 32 -7.63 3.09 -15.93
N LYS A 33 -8.81 3.12 -16.59
CA LYS A 33 -9.21 2.08 -17.54
C LYS A 33 -8.38 2.09 -18.83
N GLN A 34 -7.74 3.23 -19.15
CA GLN A 34 -6.91 3.37 -20.36
C GLN A 34 -5.46 2.98 -20.12
N CYS A 35 -5.04 2.88 -18.85
CA CYS A 35 -3.71 2.42 -18.50
C CYS A 35 -3.63 0.90 -18.60
N ASP A 36 -2.84 0.39 -19.54
CA ASP A 36 -2.43 -1.00 -19.55
C ASP A 36 -1.13 -1.17 -18.76
N PHE A 37 -1.08 -2.18 -17.91
CA PHE A 37 0.11 -2.47 -17.13
C PHE A 37 0.97 -3.46 -17.94
N PRO A 38 2.29 -3.22 -18.11
CA PRO A 38 3.14 -4.03 -18.98
C PRO A 38 3.52 -5.36 -18.32
N TRP A 39 2.54 -6.24 -18.12
CA TRP A 39 2.68 -7.49 -17.37
C TRP A 39 3.79 -8.40 -17.92
N ARG A 40 3.89 -8.50 -19.25
CA ARG A 40 4.83 -9.40 -19.93
C ARG A 40 6.26 -8.85 -20.00
N ASP A 41 6.42 -7.55 -19.80
CA ASP A 41 7.74 -6.92 -19.79
C ASP A 41 8.37 -6.98 -18.38
N LEU A 42 7.52 -7.04 -17.35
CA LEU A 42 7.95 -7.06 -15.94
C LEU A 42 8.02 -8.46 -15.33
N PHE A 43 7.19 -9.40 -15.81
CA PHE A 43 7.12 -10.76 -15.28
C PHE A 43 7.38 -11.79 -16.36
N ASP A 44 8.13 -12.84 -15.99
CA ASP A 44 8.26 -14.04 -16.79
C ASP A 44 6.95 -14.83 -16.81
N ALA A 45 6.76 -15.64 -17.86
CA ALA A 45 5.52 -16.37 -18.08
C ALA A 45 5.11 -17.27 -16.89
N PRO A 46 6.02 -18.02 -16.23
CA PRO A 46 5.65 -18.85 -15.09
C PRO A 46 5.10 -18.06 -13.90
N LEU A 47 5.70 -16.90 -13.60
CA LEU A 47 5.27 -16.07 -12.47
C LEU A 47 3.92 -15.40 -12.77
N LEU A 48 3.73 -14.96 -14.02
CA LEU A 48 2.45 -14.39 -14.45
C LEU A 48 1.32 -15.45 -14.41
N ASP A 49 1.59 -16.67 -14.89
CA ASP A 49 0.63 -17.78 -14.83
C ASP A 49 0.28 -18.17 -13.39
N TRP A 50 1.28 -18.20 -12.51
CA TRP A 50 1.07 -18.42 -11.08
C TRP A 50 0.15 -17.34 -10.49
N LEU A 51 0.47 -16.06 -10.74
CA LEU A 51 -0.29 -14.95 -10.20
C LEU A 51 -1.75 -14.97 -10.71
N GLU A 52 -1.95 -15.25 -11.99
CA GLU A 52 -3.28 -15.41 -12.56
C GLU A 52 -4.04 -16.56 -11.92
N THR A 53 -3.42 -17.73 -11.80
CA THR A 53 -4.05 -18.93 -11.25
C THR A 53 -4.42 -18.72 -9.78
N PHE A 54 -3.48 -18.18 -9.00
CA PHE A 54 -3.68 -17.86 -7.58
C PHE A 54 -4.81 -16.85 -7.40
N SER A 55 -4.82 -15.78 -8.19
CA SER A 55 -5.88 -14.77 -8.14
C SER A 55 -7.26 -15.35 -8.45
N ARG A 56 -7.37 -16.16 -9.51
CA ARG A 56 -8.63 -16.81 -9.90
C ARG A 56 -9.13 -17.78 -8.83
N ALA A 57 -8.24 -18.58 -8.23
CA ALA A 57 -8.58 -19.50 -7.14
C ALA A 57 -9.19 -18.78 -5.92
N HIS A 58 -8.82 -17.51 -5.71
CA HIS A 58 -9.30 -16.68 -4.61
C HIS A 58 -10.38 -15.66 -5.01
N ASN A 59 -11.06 -15.87 -6.15
CA ASN A 59 -12.13 -15.02 -6.65
C ASN A 59 -11.72 -13.54 -6.79
N THR A 60 -10.51 -13.31 -7.29
CA THR A 60 -10.01 -11.98 -7.63
C THR A 60 -9.28 -12.00 -8.97
N VAL A 61 -8.69 -10.86 -9.35
CA VAL A 61 -7.91 -10.68 -10.57
C VAL A 61 -6.46 -10.36 -10.21
N LYS A 62 -5.53 -10.65 -11.12
CA LYS A 62 -4.09 -10.49 -10.90
C LYS A 62 -3.71 -9.07 -10.51
N GLU A 63 -4.41 -8.07 -11.05
CA GLU A 63 -4.18 -6.64 -10.80
C GLU A 63 -4.41 -6.31 -9.31
N ILE A 64 -5.50 -6.81 -8.73
CA ILE A 64 -5.88 -6.54 -7.34
C ILE A 64 -5.03 -7.36 -6.38
N MET A 65 -4.73 -8.61 -6.74
CA MET A 65 -3.83 -9.46 -5.94
C MET A 65 -2.41 -8.89 -5.90
N PHE A 66 -1.88 -8.49 -7.06
CA PHE A 66 -0.57 -7.85 -7.17
C PHE A 66 -0.49 -6.55 -6.37
N ALA A 67 -1.53 -5.73 -6.44
CA ALA A 67 -1.66 -4.51 -5.63
C ALA A 67 -1.58 -4.78 -4.11
N ALA A 68 -1.99 -5.96 -3.65
CA ALA A 68 -1.85 -6.36 -2.25
C ALA A 68 -0.46 -6.93 -1.92
N ILE A 69 0.16 -7.67 -2.85
CA ILE A 69 1.49 -8.28 -2.66
C ILE A 69 2.60 -7.22 -2.66
N LEU A 70 2.52 -6.22 -3.55
CA LEU A 70 3.61 -5.27 -3.78
C LEU A 70 4.00 -4.46 -2.51
N PRO A 71 3.06 -3.87 -1.74
CA PRO A 71 3.39 -3.21 -0.48
C PRO A 71 4.06 -4.14 0.53
N THR A 72 3.66 -5.41 0.55
CA THR A 72 4.22 -6.39 1.48
C THR A 72 5.63 -6.79 1.12
N VAL A 73 5.90 -7.06 -0.15
CA VAL A 73 7.27 -7.29 -0.64
C VAL A 73 8.14 -6.08 -0.30
N SER A 74 7.62 -4.87 -0.55
CA SER A 74 8.33 -3.64 -0.20
C SER A 74 8.63 -3.55 1.30
N ALA A 75 7.63 -3.75 2.17
CA ALA A 75 7.81 -3.68 3.61
C ALA A 75 8.81 -4.71 4.14
N LEU A 76 8.87 -5.91 3.54
CA LEU A 76 9.82 -6.96 3.92
C LEU A 76 11.24 -6.66 3.42
N LEU A 77 11.39 -5.99 2.28
CA LEU A 77 12.69 -5.60 1.73
C LEU A 77 13.25 -4.31 2.35
N GLY A 78 12.38 -3.39 2.75
CA GLY A 78 12.71 -2.05 3.23
C GLY A 78 13.80 -1.98 4.31
N PRO A 79 13.85 -2.89 5.31
CA PRO A 79 14.91 -2.86 6.33
C PRO A 79 16.33 -3.05 5.78
N ASN A 80 16.47 -3.75 4.65
CA ASN A 80 17.77 -4.15 4.09
C ASN A 80 18.02 -3.57 2.68
N THR A 81 17.06 -2.83 2.13
CA THR A 81 17.11 -2.34 0.75
C THR A 81 16.79 -0.86 0.70
N CYS A 82 17.74 -0.08 0.20
CA CYS A 82 17.53 1.33 -0.14
C CYS A 82 17.57 1.52 -1.65
N VAL A 83 16.71 2.41 -2.15
CA VAL A 83 16.75 2.85 -3.55
C VAL A 83 17.35 4.23 -3.59
N LYS A 84 18.31 4.40 -4.50
CA LYS A 84 18.92 5.68 -4.81
C LYS A 84 17.95 6.52 -5.63
N VAL A 85 17.39 7.55 -5.00
CA VAL A 85 16.43 8.47 -5.63
C VAL A 85 17.18 9.60 -6.33
N PHE A 86 18.25 10.12 -5.72
CA PHE A 86 19.15 11.11 -6.30
C PHE A 86 20.61 10.72 -6.06
N GLU A 87 21.54 11.44 -6.70
CA GLU A 87 22.98 11.17 -6.53
C GLU A 87 23.44 11.13 -5.06
N THR A 88 22.78 11.91 -4.19
CA THR A 88 23.10 12.08 -2.77
C THR A 88 22.00 11.60 -1.82
N TYR A 89 20.90 11.04 -2.33
CA TYR A 89 19.74 10.67 -1.51
C TYR A 89 19.27 9.24 -1.81
N GLU A 90 19.20 8.44 -0.74
CA GLU A 90 18.70 7.08 -0.75
C GLU A 90 17.53 6.97 0.24
N GLU A 91 16.51 6.22 -0.13
CA GLU A 91 15.34 5.96 0.71
C GLU A 91 15.10 4.45 0.83
N PRO A 92 14.71 3.93 2.01
CA PRO A 92 14.27 2.56 2.14
C PRO A 92 13.12 2.24 1.18
N VAL A 93 13.11 1.02 0.64
CA VAL A 93 12.04 0.57 -0.25
C VAL A 93 10.73 0.45 0.53
N ASN A 94 9.87 1.46 0.46
CA ASN A 94 8.55 1.45 1.08
C ASN A 94 7.45 1.98 0.14
N ILE A 95 6.69 1.05 -0.45
CA ILE A 95 5.61 1.34 -1.38
C ILE A 95 4.29 1.38 -0.62
N PHE A 96 3.65 2.54 -0.63
CA PHE A 96 2.27 2.70 -0.21
C PHE A 96 1.34 2.69 -1.43
N LEU A 97 0.35 1.80 -1.43
CA LEU A 97 -0.54 1.62 -2.59
C LEU A 97 -2.02 1.69 -2.19
N VAL A 98 -2.80 2.45 -2.96
CA VAL A 98 -4.26 2.56 -2.82
C VAL A 98 -4.93 1.89 -4.01
N CYS A 99 -5.58 0.75 -3.78
CA CYS A 99 -6.31 0.02 -4.81
C CYS A 99 -7.79 0.44 -4.86
N LEU A 100 -8.20 1.07 -5.96
CA LEU A 100 -9.61 1.39 -6.24
C LEU A 100 -10.21 0.31 -7.14
N ALA A 101 -11.16 -0.45 -6.62
CA ALA A 101 -11.88 -1.46 -7.40
C ALA A 101 -13.36 -1.47 -7.06
N GLU A 102 -14.18 -1.94 -7.99
CA GLU A 102 -15.63 -2.06 -7.83
C GLU A 102 -16.02 -2.96 -6.63
N PRO A 103 -17.23 -2.81 -6.08
CA PRO A 103 -17.73 -3.71 -5.05
C PRO A 103 -17.61 -5.18 -5.49
N LYS A 104 -17.31 -6.08 -4.53
CA LYS A 104 -17.13 -7.53 -4.77
C LYS A 104 -15.94 -7.93 -5.66
N ALA A 105 -15.03 -7.03 -6.02
CA ALA A 105 -13.83 -7.36 -6.80
C ALA A 105 -12.74 -8.18 -6.04
N GLY A 106 -13.02 -8.72 -4.85
CA GLY A 106 -12.04 -9.52 -4.10
C GLY A 106 -10.98 -8.71 -3.33
N LYS A 107 -11.19 -7.40 -3.12
CA LYS A 107 -10.25 -6.51 -2.39
C LYS A 107 -9.84 -7.04 -1.01
N SER A 108 -10.82 -7.40 -0.18
CA SER A 108 -10.56 -7.87 1.19
C SER A 108 -9.84 -9.21 1.22
N GLN A 109 -10.14 -10.13 0.29
CA GLN A 109 -9.42 -11.40 0.17
C GLN A 109 -7.97 -11.17 -0.28
N SER A 110 -7.77 -10.31 -1.28
CA SER A 110 -6.42 -9.96 -1.76
C SER A 110 -5.58 -9.31 -0.66
N MET A 111 -6.14 -8.37 0.11
CA MET A 111 -5.44 -7.76 1.24
C MET A 111 -5.06 -8.79 2.30
N ARG A 112 -5.94 -9.75 2.60
CA ARG A 112 -5.64 -10.79 3.58
C ARG A 112 -4.49 -11.69 3.12
N LEU A 113 -4.60 -12.22 1.90
CA LEU A 113 -3.67 -13.22 1.35
C LEU A 113 -2.34 -12.61 0.89
N GLY A 114 -2.39 -11.45 0.23
CA GLY A 114 -1.23 -10.78 -0.33
C GLY A 114 -0.46 -9.95 0.69
N CYS A 115 -1.12 -9.51 1.77
CA CYS A 115 -0.51 -8.60 2.74
C CYS A 115 -0.57 -9.04 4.20
N THR A 116 -1.77 -9.24 4.74
CA THR A 116 -1.92 -9.49 6.19
C THR A 116 -1.28 -10.81 6.62
N GLU A 117 -1.61 -11.92 5.96
CA GLU A 117 -1.11 -13.25 6.31
C GLU A 117 0.42 -13.37 6.16
N PRO A 118 1.04 -12.90 5.06
CA PRO A 118 2.50 -12.95 4.93
C PRO A 118 3.22 -12.10 5.99
N LEU A 119 2.72 -10.90 6.30
CA LEU A 119 3.34 -10.04 7.33
C LEU A 119 3.23 -10.66 8.72
N ILE A 120 2.06 -11.17 9.10
CA ILE A 120 1.89 -11.88 10.38
C ILE A 120 2.85 -13.08 10.45
N THR A 121 2.89 -13.89 9.39
CA THR A 121 3.76 -15.07 9.33
C THR A 121 5.23 -14.70 9.45
N PHE A 122 5.66 -13.61 8.83
CA PHE A 122 7.04 -13.12 8.92
C PHE A 122 7.36 -12.66 10.35
N VAL A 123 6.53 -11.80 10.93
CA VAL A 123 6.72 -11.29 12.30
C VAL A 123 6.73 -12.43 13.32
N GLU A 124 5.83 -13.41 13.19
CA GLU A 124 5.81 -14.58 14.07
C GLU A 124 7.07 -15.44 13.96
N LYS A 125 7.64 -15.58 12.75
CA LYS A 125 8.90 -16.31 12.53
C LYS A 125 10.07 -15.59 13.18
N GLU A 126 10.20 -14.29 12.96
CA GLU A 126 11.24 -13.45 13.56
C GLU A 126 11.14 -13.47 15.10
N PHE A 127 9.93 -13.36 15.64
CA PHE A 127 9.72 -13.42 17.10
C PHE A 127 10.14 -14.78 17.68
N LYS A 128 9.75 -15.88 17.03
CA LYS A 128 10.15 -17.23 17.46
C LYS A 128 11.66 -17.40 17.38
N GLN A 129 12.32 -17.02 16.29
CA GLN A 129 13.77 -17.12 16.15
C GLN A 129 14.50 -16.30 17.22
N ASN A 130 14.13 -15.04 17.42
CA ASN A 130 14.75 -14.17 18.41
C ASN A 130 14.52 -14.65 19.85
N PHE A 131 13.36 -15.23 20.14
CA PHE A 131 13.07 -15.87 21.43
C PHE A 131 13.95 -17.11 21.68
N TRP A 132 14.12 -17.97 20.68
CA TRP A 132 15.00 -19.16 20.80
C TRP A 132 16.47 -18.76 20.94
N PHE A 133 16.96 -17.78 20.17
CA PHE A 133 18.33 -17.27 20.29
C PHE A 133 18.60 -16.65 21.66
N SER A 134 17.67 -15.84 22.17
CA SER A 134 17.78 -15.22 23.50
C SER A 134 17.79 -16.27 24.62
N ARG A 135 17.07 -17.38 24.45
CA ARG A 135 17.07 -18.49 25.41
C ARG A 135 18.35 -19.32 25.36
N LEU A 136 18.96 -19.49 24.19
CA LEU A 136 20.24 -20.17 24.02
C LEU A 136 21.40 -19.38 24.64
N LEU A 137 21.39 -18.04 24.49
CA LEU A 137 22.40 -17.14 25.08
C LEU A 137 22.30 -16.97 26.60
N GLN A 138 21.23 -17.47 27.24
CA GLN A 138 21.10 -17.50 28.70
C GLN A 138 21.50 -18.85 29.33
N VAL A 139 21.98 -19.80 28.53
CA VAL A 139 22.40 -21.14 28.98
C VAL A 139 23.92 -21.32 28.90
N GLU A 140 24.67 -20.28 28.50
CA GLU A 140 26.13 -20.15 28.69
C GLU A 140 26.45 -19.20 29.85
#